data_AF-A0A9J6E6M6-F1
#
_entry.id   AF-A0A9J6E6M6-F1
#
_cell.length_a   1.000
_cell.length_b   1.000
_cell.length_c   1.000
_cell.angle_alpha   90.00
_cell.angle_beta   90.00
_cell.angle_gamma   90.00
#
_symmetry.space_group_name_H-M   'P 1'
#
loop_
_entity.id
_entity.type
_entity.pdbx_description
1 polymer ?
#
loop_
_entity_poly.entity_id
_entity_poly.type
_entity_poly.pdbx_seq_one_letter_code
_entity_poly.pdbx_strand_id
1 'polypeptide(L)'
;MREVEESSGTTAMSAVLQRWWLREASACSDASIVVIADLITSLLGGIAIFAVLGHMSLELQVPIEEVAKAGQGLAFVIYPEALTTFWCPQLWSFIFFFMLYLLGIDSEFPLLQTTLTVLSDTFPVLRKYRSITAFIACSTCFVIGLSCVTQGGQYVLNLLDTYCAGVSALFIAMCEVMALMWLYGVRRFSNDIKFMLGKTPPWIFRFSWTFLSPLILCVLVVYGLVMAAPVMYNNVEPYPAWANRLGWFFASLSMIQIPLWAAVALFRARKNIRSAFEPTDTWGPAEKKLLQEYRATVANSKDRTCNVALRTVSANGTAA
;
A
#
# COMPACT_ATOMS: atom_id res chain seq x y z
N MET A 1 -20.82 9.21 36.72
CA MET A 1 -20.55 7.77 36.54
C MET A 1 -20.70 7.28 35.10
N ARG A 2 -21.53 7.91 34.23
CA ARG A 2 -21.64 7.52 32.81
C ARG A 2 -20.54 8.07 31.88
N GLU A 3 -19.81 9.11 32.25
CA GLU A 3 -18.70 9.65 31.44
C GLU A 3 -17.36 8.89 31.64
N VAL A 4 -17.22 8.12 32.72
CA VAL A 4 -16.00 7.34 32.98
C VAL A 4 -16.00 6.01 32.20
N GLU A 5 -17.17 5.53 31.81
CA GLU A 5 -17.33 4.26 31.09
C GLU A 5 -17.15 4.42 29.56
N GLU A 6 -17.50 5.60 29.01
CA GLU A 6 -17.34 5.88 27.57
C GLU A 6 -15.88 6.19 27.17
N SER A 7 -15.10 6.75 28.10
CA SER A 7 -13.63 6.89 27.98
C SER A 7 -12.90 5.54 27.95
N SER A 8 -13.50 4.49 28.53
CA SER A 8 -12.94 3.14 28.55
C SER A 8 -13.11 2.41 27.22
N GLY A 9 -14.19 2.68 26.46
CA GLY A 9 -14.48 1.98 25.20
C GLY A 9 -13.56 2.36 24.02
N THR A 10 -13.23 3.65 23.87
CA THR A 10 -12.32 4.11 22.81
C THR A 10 -10.85 3.80 23.09
N THR A 11 -10.44 3.79 24.36
CA THR A 11 -9.11 3.27 24.74
C THR A 11 -9.07 1.76 24.67
N ALA A 12 -10.18 1.05 24.91
CA ALA A 12 -10.24 -0.40 24.78
C ALA A 12 -10.08 -0.85 23.33
N MET A 13 -10.65 -0.18 22.32
CA MET A 13 -10.48 -0.62 20.92
C MET A 13 -9.10 -0.27 20.34
N SER A 14 -8.52 0.88 20.70
CA SER A 14 -7.12 1.17 20.38
C SER A 14 -6.17 0.26 21.17
N ALA A 15 -6.47 -0.06 22.43
CA ALA A 15 -5.72 -1.02 23.23
C ALA A 15 -5.96 -2.47 22.81
N VAL A 16 -7.07 -2.82 22.16
CA VAL A 16 -7.31 -4.13 21.57
C VAL A 16 -6.50 -4.23 20.29
N LEU A 17 -6.58 -3.26 19.36
CA LEU A 17 -5.72 -3.25 18.17
C LEU A 17 -4.23 -3.19 18.52
N GLN A 18 -3.87 -2.46 19.58
CA GLN A 18 -2.50 -2.37 20.08
C GLN A 18 -2.10 -3.61 20.90
N ARG A 19 -3.04 -4.30 21.57
CA ARG A 19 -2.83 -5.64 22.15
C ARG A 19 -2.73 -6.72 21.09
N TRP A 20 -3.43 -6.60 19.95
CA TRP A 20 -3.25 -7.46 18.79
C TRP A 20 -1.85 -7.24 18.20
N TRP A 21 -1.44 -5.98 18.01
CA TRP A 21 -0.08 -5.59 17.60
C TRP A 21 1.03 -6.04 18.58
N LEU A 22 0.79 -5.99 19.89
CA LEU A 22 1.74 -6.39 20.93
C LEU A 22 1.76 -7.91 21.20
N ARG A 23 0.73 -8.65 20.78
CA ARG A 23 0.60 -10.10 21.02
C ARG A 23 1.26 -10.94 19.92
N GLU A 24 1.57 -10.34 18.78
CA GLU A 24 2.37 -10.98 17.73
C GLU A 24 3.83 -10.54 17.83
N ALA A 25 4.59 -11.27 18.63
CA ALA A 25 6.05 -11.30 18.59
C ALA A 25 6.61 -11.86 17.25
N SER A 26 5.87 -11.71 16.16
CA SER A 26 6.01 -12.44 14.90
C SER A 26 5.70 -11.62 13.66
N ALA A 27 5.57 -10.28 13.71
CA ALA A 27 5.24 -9.48 12.52
C ALA A 27 6.11 -9.78 11.28
N CYS A 28 7.39 -10.14 11.46
CA CYS A 28 8.24 -10.61 10.37
C CYS A 28 7.87 -12.00 9.84
N SER A 29 7.46 -12.92 10.72
CA SER A 29 6.95 -14.25 10.35
C SER A 29 5.62 -14.12 9.60
N ASP A 30 4.72 -13.27 10.08
CA ASP A 30 3.41 -13.06 9.47
C ASP A 30 3.56 -12.44 8.07
N ALA A 31 4.43 -11.42 7.95
CA ALA A 31 4.78 -10.85 6.65
C ALA A 31 5.39 -11.90 5.70
N SER A 32 6.24 -12.80 6.20
CA SER A 32 6.84 -13.85 5.38
C SER A 32 5.80 -14.88 4.91
N ILE A 33 4.87 -15.26 5.77
CA ILE A 33 3.78 -16.17 5.43
C ILE A 33 2.89 -15.56 4.35
N VAL A 34 2.53 -14.28 4.49
CA VAL A 34 1.70 -13.57 3.50
C VAL A 34 2.39 -13.54 2.13
N VAL A 35 3.68 -13.17 2.06
CA VAL A 35 4.43 -13.12 0.80
C VAL A 35 4.54 -14.51 0.15
N ILE A 36 4.78 -15.56 0.94
CA ILE A 36 4.86 -16.93 0.41
C ILE A 36 3.50 -17.42 -0.07
N ALA A 37 2.43 -17.13 0.67
CA ALA A 37 1.06 -17.52 0.30
C ALA A 37 0.60 -16.79 -0.98
N ASP A 38 0.92 -15.51 -1.11
CA ASP A 38 0.65 -14.71 -2.32
C ASP A 38 1.40 -15.25 -3.54
N LEU A 39 2.69 -15.60 -3.37
CA LEU A 39 3.49 -16.23 -4.41
C LEU A 39 2.90 -17.57 -4.87
N ILE A 40 2.52 -18.43 -3.92
CA ILE A 40 1.93 -19.75 -4.23
C ILE A 40 0.60 -19.56 -4.95
N THR A 41 -0.27 -18.67 -4.45
CA THR A 41 -1.58 -18.39 -5.05
C THR A 41 -1.43 -17.85 -6.46
N SER A 42 -0.51 -16.91 -6.68
CA SER A 42 -0.21 -16.35 -8.01
C SER A 42 0.37 -17.39 -8.96
N LEU A 43 1.24 -18.28 -8.49
CA LEU A 43 1.80 -19.36 -9.29
C LEU A 43 0.73 -20.40 -9.68
N LEU A 44 -0.08 -20.84 -8.73
CA LEU A 44 -1.18 -21.78 -8.98
C LEU A 44 -2.24 -21.16 -9.91
N GLY A 45 -2.58 -19.88 -9.69
CA GLY A 45 -3.47 -19.12 -10.56
C GLY A 45 -2.93 -19.00 -11.98
N GLY A 46 -1.64 -18.70 -12.14
CA GLY A 46 -0.97 -18.67 -13.43
C GLY A 46 -1.02 -20.01 -14.15
N ILE A 47 -0.68 -21.11 -13.46
CA ILE A 47 -0.75 -22.47 -14.03
C ILE A 47 -2.18 -22.80 -14.46
N ALA A 48 -3.18 -22.48 -13.64
CA ALA A 48 -4.58 -22.72 -13.97
C ALA A 48 -5.05 -21.90 -15.18
N ILE A 49 -4.67 -20.62 -15.26
CA ILE A 49 -4.98 -19.72 -16.39
C ILE A 49 -4.37 -20.24 -17.69
N PHE A 50 -3.08 -20.57 -17.69
CA PHE A 50 -2.43 -21.06 -18.89
C PHE A 50 -2.90 -22.47 -19.29
N ALA A 51 -3.31 -23.32 -18.36
CA ALA A 51 -3.89 -24.63 -18.68
C ALA A 51 -5.24 -24.50 -19.41
N VAL A 52 -6.13 -23.63 -18.93
CA VAL A 52 -7.43 -23.39 -19.57
C VAL A 52 -7.27 -22.71 -20.93
N LEU A 53 -6.40 -21.68 -21.02
CA LEU A 53 -6.08 -21.02 -22.29
C LEU A 53 -5.47 -21.98 -23.31
N GLY A 54 -4.57 -22.86 -22.86
CA GLY A 54 -3.96 -23.88 -23.72
C GLY A 54 -4.99 -24.87 -24.28
N HIS A 55 -5.93 -25.32 -23.44
CA HIS A 55 -7.04 -26.17 -23.91
C HIS A 55 -7.92 -25.44 -24.95
N MET A 56 -8.26 -24.18 -24.69
CA MET A 56 -9.08 -23.38 -25.61
C MET A 56 -8.38 -23.11 -26.94
N SER A 57 -7.07 -22.85 -26.93
CA SER A 57 -6.26 -22.67 -28.14
C SER A 57 -6.29 -23.92 -29.03
N LEU A 58 -6.28 -25.12 -28.42
CA LEU A 58 -6.40 -26.38 -29.14
C LEU A 58 -7.80 -26.61 -29.73
N GLU A 59 -8.86 -26.28 -28.98
CA GLU A 59 -10.25 -26.43 -29.45
C GLU A 59 -10.59 -25.43 -30.56
N LEU A 60 -10.22 -24.16 -30.39
CA LEU A 60 -10.53 -23.08 -31.34
C LEU A 60 -9.55 -23.01 -32.52
N GLN A 61 -8.42 -23.72 -32.46
CA GLN A 61 -7.35 -23.67 -33.48
C GLN A 61 -6.80 -22.25 -33.70
N VAL A 62 -6.77 -21.45 -32.63
CA VAL A 62 -6.29 -20.06 -32.62
C VAL A 62 -5.00 -19.99 -31.81
N PRO A 63 -3.97 -19.23 -32.25
CA PRO A 63 -2.73 -19.07 -31.49
C PRO A 63 -2.98 -18.52 -30.08
N ILE A 64 -2.16 -18.96 -29.13
CA ILE A 64 -2.33 -18.60 -27.71
C ILE A 64 -2.27 -17.08 -27.47
N GLU A 65 -1.58 -16.33 -28.34
CA GLU A 65 -1.46 -14.87 -28.27
C GLU A 65 -2.80 -14.15 -28.49
N GLU A 66 -3.71 -14.73 -29.29
CA GLU A 66 -5.01 -14.13 -29.56
C GLU A 66 -6.03 -14.40 -28.43
N VAL A 67 -5.90 -15.54 -27.74
CA VAL A 67 -6.70 -15.88 -26.55
C VAL A 67 -6.10 -15.32 -25.26
N ALA A 68 -4.80 -15.03 -25.20
CA ALA A 68 -4.15 -14.47 -24.01
C ALA A 68 -4.13 -12.93 -24.02
N LYS A 69 -5.24 -12.27 -24.38
CA LYS A 69 -5.33 -10.80 -24.29
C LYS A 69 -5.42 -10.38 -22.83
N ALA A 70 -4.40 -9.65 -22.36
CA ALA A 70 -4.31 -9.16 -20.99
C ALA A 70 -5.48 -8.24 -20.61
N GLY A 71 -5.81 -8.22 -19.31
CA GLY A 71 -6.83 -7.36 -18.73
C GLY A 71 -8.14 -8.08 -18.40
N GLN A 72 -9.19 -7.29 -18.14
CA GLN A 72 -10.47 -7.80 -17.65
C GLN A 72 -11.19 -8.72 -18.65
N GLY A 73 -10.94 -8.54 -19.95
CA GLY A 73 -11.51 -9.40 -21.01
C GLY A 73 -11.11 -10.87 -20.89
N LEU A 74 -9.92 -11.16 -20.33
CA LEU A 74 -9.46 -12.52 -20.10
C LEU A 74 -10.39 -13.26 -19.15
N ALA A 75 -10.71 -12.64 -18.01
CA ALA A 75 -11.53 -13.26 -16.96
C ALA A 75 -13.03 -13.26 -17.28
N PHE A 76 -13.54 -12.27 -18.01
CA PHE A 76 -14.99 -12.09 -18.23
C PHE A 76 -15.51 -12.50 -19.62
N VAL A 77 -14.63 -12.79 -20.58
CA VAL A 77 -15.02 -13.25 -21.93
C VAL A 77 -14.44 -14.62 -22.20
N ILE A 78 -13.11 -14.71 -22.17
CA ILE A 78 -12.35 -15.88 -22.62
C ILE A 78 -12.54 -17.05 -21.64
N TYR A 79 -12.50 -16.76 -20.34
CA TYR A 79 -12.72 -17.78 -19.32
C TYR A 79 -14.13 -18.40 -19.32
N PRO A 80 -15.22 -17.61 -19.30
CA PRO A 80 -16.56 -18.17 -19.39
C PRO A 80 -16.77 -19.01 -20.64
N GLU A 81 -16.20 -18.60 -21.78
CA GLU A 81 -16.21 -19.39 -23.02
C GLU A 81 -15.53 -20.75 -22.84
N ALA A 82 -14.34 -20.80 -22.24
CA ALA A 82 -13.68 -22.07 -21.92
C ALA A 82 -14.47 -22.94 -20.94
N LEU A 83 -15.09 -22.34 -19.92
CA LEU A 83 -15.88 -23.09 -18.94
C LEU A 83 -17.12 -23.75 -19.54
N THR A 84 -17.59 -23.29 -20.71
CA THR A 84 -18.70 -23.96 -21.42
C THR A 84 -18.32 -25.33 -22.00
N THR A 85 -17.03 -25.61 -22.22
CA THR A 85 -16.57 -26.90 -22.74
C THR A 85 -16.44 -27.96 -21.65
N PHE A 86 -16.46 -27.56 -20.38
CA PHE A 86 -16.31 -28.48 -19.26
C PHE A 86 -17.58 -29.27 -19.00
N TRP A 87 -17.42 -30.43 -18.37
CA TRP A 87 -18.57 -31.18 -17.85
C TRP A 87 -19.23 -30.38 -16.71
N CYS A 88 -20.55 -30.25 -16.75
CA CYS A 88 -21.32 -29.38 -15.83
C CYS A 88 -20.84 -27.90 -15.81
N PRO A 89 -20.96 -27.16 -16.93
CA PRO A 89 -20.51 -25.76 -17.04
C PRO A 89 -21.04 -24.82 -15.95
N GLN A 90 -22.26 -25.07 -15.48
CA GLN A 90 -22.95 -24.25 -14.48
C GLN A 90 -22.22 -24.26 -13.13
N LEU A 91 -21.72 -25.43 -12.70
CA LEU A 91 -20.99 -25.56 -11.45
C LEU A 91 -19.66 -24.81 -11.52
N TRP A 92 -18.90 -25.01 -12.59
CA TRP A 92 -17.59 -24.37 -12.76
C TRP A 92 -17.69 -22.86 -12.93
N SER A 93 -18.71 -22.38 -13.65
CA SER A 93 -19.00 -20.95 -13.78
C SER A 93 -19.31 -20.32 -12.41
N PHE A 94 -20.15 -20.98 -11.59
CA PHE A 94 -20.46 -20.48 -10.25
C PHE A 94 -19.20 -20.39 -9.37
N ILE A 95 -18.40 -21.46 -9.32
CA ILE A 95 -17.16 -21.48 -8.52
C ILE A 95 -16.19 -20.40 -8.99
N PHE A 96 -16.03 -20.22 -10.31
CA PHE A 96 -15.14 -19.22 -10.88
C PHE A 96 -15.57 -17.78 -10.56
N PHE A 97 -16.84 -17.43 -10.79
CA PHE A 97 -17.31 -16.08 -10.47
C PHE A 97 -17.39 -15.82 -8.96
N PHE A 98 -17.73 -16.83 -8.16
CA PHE A 98 -17.70 -16.73 -6.70
C PHE A 98 -16.27 -16.52 -6.18
N MET A 99 -15.28 -17.19 -6.77
CA MET A 99 -13.86 -16.93 -6.50
C MET A 99 -13.48 -15.49 -6.85
N LEU A 100 -13.83 -14.98 -8.05
CA LEU A 100 -13.55 -13.58 -8.42
C LEU A 100 -14.22 -12.58 -7.46
N TYR A 101 -15.44 -12.88 -7.01
CA TYR A 101 -16.15 -12.07 -6.01
C TYR A 101 -15.43 -12.06 -4.65
N LEU A 102 -14.99 -13.22 -4.17
CA LEU A 102 -14.23 -13.33 -2.92
C LEU A 102 -12.88 -12.60 -3.00
N LEU A 103 -12.17 -12.70 -4.13
CA LEU A 103 -10.91 -11.97 -4.34
C LEU A 103 -11.10 -10.45 -4.30
N GLY A 104 -12.20 -9.95 -4.89
CA GLY A 104 -12.55 -8.53 -4.87
C GLY A 104 -12.92 -8.03 -3.47
N ILE A 105 -13.78 -8.76 -2.74
CA ILE A 105 -14.27 -8.31 -1.43
C ILE A 105 -13.18 -8.33 -0.36
N ASP A 106 -12.29 -9.32 -0.39
CA ASP A 106 -11.18 -9.44 0.56
C ASP A 106 -10.16 -8.30 0.39
N SER A 107 -9.99 -7.80 -0.83
CA SER A 107 -9.13 -6.65 -1.11
C SER A 107 -9.77 -5.31 -0.75
N GLU A 108 -11.07 -5.14 -1.01
CA GLU A 108 -11.78 -3.88 -0.78
C GLU A 108 -12.00 -3.59 0.70
N PHE A 109 -12.27 -4.62 1.52
CA PHE A 109 -12.59 -4.43 2.93
C PHE A 109 -11.43 -3.77 3.73
N PRO A 110 -10.16 -4.21 3.62
CA PRO A 110 -9.02 -3.54 4.23
C PRO A 110 -8.77 -2.12 3.70
N LEU A 111 -8.97 -1.86 2.40
CA LEU A 111 -8.80 -0.52 1.82
C LEU A 111 -9.80 0.48 2.40
N LEU A 112 -11.06 0.11 2.49
CA LEU A 112 -12.09 0.94 3.11
C LEU A 112 -11.83 1.10 4.62
N GLN A 113 -11.49 0.02 5.32
CA GLN A 113 -11.24 0.04 6.76
C GLN A 113 -10.03 0.91 7.13
N THR A 114 -8.93 0.84 6.38
CA THR A 114 -7.73 1.68 6.59
C THR A 114 -8.06 3.14 6.37
N THR A 115 -8.78 3.47 5.29
CA THR A 115 -9.26 4.83 5.00
C THR A 115 -10.13 5.39 6.13
N LEU A 116 -11.11 4.62 6.61
CA LEU A 116 -11.98 5.01 7.72
C LEU A 116 -11.22 5.19 9.04
N THR A 117 -10.19 4.37 9.25
CA THR A 117 -9.34 4.45 10.44
C THR A 117 -8.51 5.73 10.42
N VAL A 118 -7.82 6.03 9.32
CA VAL A 118 -7.05 7.28 9.14
C VAL A 118 -7.93 8.51 9.32
N LEU A 119 -9.14 8.49 8.77
CA LEU A 119 -10.09 9.60 8.90
C LEU A 119 -10.56 9.80 10.35
N SER A 120 -10.83 8.70 11.05
CA SER A 120 -11.25 8.71 12.46
C SER A 120 -10.13 9.09 13.43
N ASP A 121 -8.88 8.85 13.06
CA ASP A 121 -7.70 9.24 13.85
C ASP A 121 -7.30 10.70 13.63
N THR A 122 -7.54 11.22 12.43
CA THR A 122 -7.31 12.64 12.12
C THR A 122 -8.38 13.54 12.75
N PHE A 123 -9.66 13.12 12.71
CA PHE A 123 -10.78 13.90 13.24
C PHE A 123 -11.46 13.19 14.43
N PRO A 124 -11.20 13.63 15.67
CA PRO A 124 -11.77 12.96 16.86
C PRO A 124 -13.30 13.04 16.92
N VAL A 125 -13.92 14.01 16.24
CA VAL A 125 -15.39 14.10 16.12
C VAL A 125 -15.96 12.91 15.34
N LEU A 126 -15.27 12.46 14.29
CA LEU A 126 -15.71 11.33 13.46
C LEU A 126 -15.60 9.99 14.21
N ARG A 127 -14.70 9.90 15.21
CA ARG A 127 -14.56 8.73 16.08
C ARG A 127 -15.83 8.45 16.88
N LYS A 128 -16.51 9.50 17.36
CA LYS A 128 -17.78 9.37 18.11
C LYS A 128 -18.91 8.81 17.25
N TYR A 129 -18.89 9.11 15.95
CA TYR A 129 -19.92 8.70 14.99
C TYR A 129 -19.41 7.70 13.97
N ARG A 130 -18.54 6.76 14.37
CA ARG A 130 -17.85 5.82 13.47
C ARG A 130 -18.78 5.12 12.48
N SER A 131 -19.95 4.62 12.93
CA SER A 131 -20.90 3.92 12.07
C SER A 131 -21.54 4.85 11.02
N ILE A 132 -21.80 6.11 11.37
CA ILE A 132 -22.35 7.10 10.45
C ILE A 132 -21.28 7.53 9.43
N THR A 133 -20.05 7.75 9.89
CA THR A 133 -18.90 8.03 9.01
C THR A 133 -18.69 6.92 8.00
N ALA A 134 -18.76 5.65 8.43
CA ALA A 134 -18.66 4.50 7.54
C ALA A 134 -19.81 4.48 6.52
N PHE A 135 -21.05 4.69 6.95
CA PHE A 135 -22.20 4.74 6.05
C PHE A 135 -22.07 5.84 5.00
N ILE A 136 -21.64 7.05 5.39
CA ILE A 136 -21.43 8.17 4.47
C ILE A 136 -20.30 7.86 3.48
N ALA A 137 -19.19 7.29 3.95
CA ALA A 137 -18.08 6.90 3.08
C ALA A 137 -18.52 5.84 2.05
N CYS A 138 -19.18 4.77 2.48
CA CYS A 138 -19.71 3.74 1.58
C CYS A 138 -20.73 4.31 0.59
N SER A 139 -21.62 5.20 1.06
CA SER A 139 -22.62 5.85 0.20
C SER A 139 -21.94 6.75 -0.84
N THR A 140 -20.88 7.47 -0.47
CA THR A 140 -20.10 8.30 -1.39
C THR A 140 -19.37 7.44 -2.42
N CYS A 141 -18.71 6.36 -2.00
CA CYS A 141 -18.08 5.40 -2.90
C CYS A 141 -19.10 4.75 -3.85
N PHE A 142 -20.31 4.43 -3.38
CA PHE A 142 -21.38 3.91 -4.21
C PHE A 142 -21.83 4.91 -5.27
N VAL A 143 -22.05 6.17 -4.91
CA VAL A 143 -22.45 7.23 -5.86
C VAL A 143 -21.37 7.47 -6.92
N ILE A 144 -20.09 7.47 -6.55
CA ILE A 144 -18.98 7.59 -7.50
C ILE A 144 -18.90 6.32 -8.37
N GLY A 145 -19.05 5.14 -7.76
CA GLY A 145 -19.01 3.84 -8.42
C GLY A 145 -20.12 3.65 -9.45
N LEU A 146 -21.27 4.32 -9.32
CA LEU A 146 -22.32 4.32 -10.33
C LEU A 146 -21.83 4.78 -11.71
N SER A 147 -20.82 5.66 -11.76
CA SER A 147 -20.21 6.08 -13.03
C SER A 147 -19.58 4.91 -13.81
N CYS A 148 -19.03 3.92 -13.10
CA CYS A 148 -18.42 2.71 -13.67
C CYS A 148 -19.45 1.66 -14.13
N VAL A 149 -20.71 1.78 -13.74
CA VAL A 149 -21.81 0.84 -14.10
C VAL A 149 -22.63 1.34 -15.30
N THR A 150 -22.34 2.54 -15.80
CA THR A 150 -22.99 3.08 -17.02
C THR A 150 -22.61 2.30 -18.27
N GLN A 151 -23.31 2.50 -19.40
CA GLN A 151 -23.00 1.84 -20.68
C GLN A 151 -21.56 2.09 -21.16
N GLY A 152 -20.98 3.25 -20.83
CA GLY A 152 -19.58 3.59 -21.09
C GLY A 152 -18.65 3.35 -19.89
N GLY A 153 -19.13 2.68 -18.85
CA GLY A 153 -18.44 2.53 -17.57
C GLY A 153 -17.09 1.84 -17.68
N GLN A 154 -16.91 0.95 -18.66
CA GLN A 154 -15.62 0.31 -18.90
C GLN A 154 -14.53 1.30 -19.32
N TYR A 155 -14.88 2.37 -20.04
CA TYR A 155 -13.93 3.43 -20.38
C TYR A 155 -13.52 4.23 -19.13
N VAL A 156 -14.47 4.49 -18.24
CA VAL A 156 -14.23 5.17 -16.96
C VAL A 156 -13.33 4.31 -16.07
N LEU A 157 -13.62 3.02 -15.97
CA LEU A 157 -12.85 2.07 -15.16
C LEU A 157 -11.41 1.97 -15.66
N ASN A 158 -11.20 1.81 -16.97
CA ASN A 158 -9.87 1.75 -17.56
C ASN A 158 -9.05 3.05 -17.35
N LEU A 159 -9.72 4.21 -17.44
CA LEU A 159 -9.09 5.51 -17.16
C LEU A 159 -8.63 5.62 -15.69
N LEU A 160 -9.49 5.25 -14.74
CA LEU A 160 -9.18 5.28 -13.32
C LEU A 160 -8.11 4.26 -12.94
N ASP A 161 -8.16 3.05 -13.48
CA ASP A 161 -7.16 2.01 -13.23
C ASP A 161 -5.77 2.44 -13.70
N THR A 162 -5.68 3.00 -14.91
CA THR A 162 -4.39 3.44 -15.49
C THR A 162 -3.79 4.62 -14.72
N TYR A 163 -4.56 5.69 -14.50
CA TYR A 163 -4.03 6.93 -13.93
C TYR A 163 -4.01 6.96 -12.39
N CYS A 164 -5.08 6.49 -11.74
CA CYS A 164 -5.18 6.52 -10.28
C CYS A 164 -4.44 5.32 -9.65
N ALA A 165 -4.79 4.09 -10.03
CA ALA A 165 -4.20 2.91 -9.40
C ALA A 165 -2.78 2.59 -9.92
N GLY A 166 -2.50 2.82 -11.20
CA GLY A 166 -1.18 2.60 -11.78
C GLY A 166 -0.16 3.68 -11.41
N VAL A 167 -0.19 4.81 -12.14
CA VAL A 167 0.87 5.83 -12.07
C VAL A 167 0.96 6.48 -10.68
N SER A 168 -0.17 6.90 -10.11
CA SER A 168 -0.15 7.67 -8.87
C SER A 168 0.23 6.83 -7.65
N ALA A 169 -0.23 5.57 -7.55
CA ALA A 169 0.13 4.68 -6.46
C ALA A 169 1.63 4.32 -6.45
N LEU A 170 2.21 4.03 -7.63
CA LEU A 170 3.64 3.76 -7.77
C LEU A 170 4.49 4.98 -7.34
N PHE A 171 4.06 6.18 -7.71
CA PHE A 171 4.75 7.41 -7.30
C PHE A 171 4.67 7.65 -5.78
N ILE A 172 3.50 7.42 -5.17
CA ILE A 172 3.32 7.56 -3.71
C ILE A 172 4.20 6.54 -2.97
N ALA A 173 4.20 5.28 -3.41
CA ALA A 173 5.05 4.23 -2.84
C ALA A 173 6.54 4.57 -2.95
N MET A 174 6.99 5.11 -4.08
CA MET A 174 8.37 5.59 -4.24
C MET A 174 8.72 6.68 -3.21
N CYS A 175 7.86 7.69 -3.08
CA CYS A 175 8.07 8.79 -2.14
C CYS A 175 8.07 8.31 -0.68
N GLU A 176 7.18 7.38 -0.32
CA GLU A 176 7.09 6.80 1.02
C GLU A 176 8.36 6.04 1.39
N VAL A 177 8.84 5.15 0.51
CA VAL A 177 10.07 4.38 0.75
C VAL A 177 11.29 5.30 0.85
N MET A 178 11.39 6.29 -0.05
CA MET A 178 12.48 7.28 0.01
C MET A 178 12.43 8.11 1.30
N ALA A 179 11.25 8.56 1.72
CA ALA A 179 11.09 9.33 2.96
C ALA A 179 11.49 8.48 4.18
N LEU A 180 11.04 7.24 4.28
CA LEU A 180 11.38 6.35 5.40
C LEU A 180 12.86 5.99 5.43
N MET A 181 13.46 5.67 4.28
CA MET A 181 14.83 5.15 4.26
C MET A 181 15.90 6.23 4.29
N TRP A 182 15.67 7.36 3.61
CA TRP A 182 16.66 8.44 3.51
C TRP A 182 16.38 9.63 4.43
N LEU A 183 15.12 10.03 4.65
CA LEU A 183 14.81 11.13 5.58
C LEU A 183 14.79 10.65 7.02
N TYR A 184 13.99 9.63 7.34
CA TYR A 184 13.94 9.07 8.70
C TYR A 184 15.22 8.28 9.04
N GLY A 185 15.73 7.52 8.06
CA GLY A 185 17.06 6.91 8.12
C GLY A 185 17.02 5.44 8.55
N VAL A 186 17.65 4.59 7.73
CA VAL A 186 17.74 3.13 7.89
C VAL A 186 18.19 2.69 9.29
N ARG A 187 19.14 3.41 9.90
CA ARG A 187 19.67 3.06 11.23
C ARG A 187 18.62 3.26 12.33
N ARG A 188 17.81 4.32 12.24
CA ARG A 188 16.73 4.59 13.21
C ARG A 188 15.63 3.55 13.05
N PHE A 189 15.19 3.34 11.81
CA PHE A 189 14.19 2.32 11.48
C PHE A 189 14.61 0.91 11.94
N SER A 190 15.88 0.54 11.73
CA SER A 190 16.40 -0.74 12.20
C SER A 190 16.45 -0.86 13.73
N ASN A 191 16.63 0.24 14.45
CA ASN A 191 16.60 0.23 15.92
C ASN A 191 15.16 0.10 16.43
N ASP A 192 14.19 0.71 15.74
CA ASP A 192 12.78 0.57 16.05
C ASP A 192 12.31 -0.88 15.86
N ILE A 193 12.70 -1.53 14.75
CA ILE A 193 12.45 -2.96 14.52
C ILE A 193 13.10 -3.81 15.62
N LYS A 194 14.33 -3.48 16.04
CA LYS A 194 15.00 -4.20 17.13
C LYS A 194 14.26 -4.04 18.45
N PHE A 195 13.68 -2.87 18.71
CA PHE A 195 12.88 -2.63 19.91
C PHE A 195 11.57 -3.42 19.88
N MET A 196 10.90 -3.51 18.73
CA MET A 196 9.63 -4.25 18.57
C MET A 196 9.82 -5.77 18.61
N LEU A 197 10.84 -6.30 17.92
CA LEU A 197 11.01 -7.76 17.70
C LEU A 197 12.17 -8.37 18.50
N GLY A 198 12.92 -7.56 19.25
CA GLY A 198 14.12 -7.98 19.98
C GLY A 198 15.34 -8.33 19.11
N LYS A 199 15.18 -8.44 17.78
CA LYS A 199 16.22 -8.82 16.82
C LYS A 199 16.50 -7.71 15.83
N THR A 200 17.77 -7.50 15.49
CA THR A 200 18.14 -6.57 14.42
C THR A 200 17.80 -7.18 13.06
N PRO A 201 17.21 -6.42 12.13
CA PRO A 201 16.95 -6.90 10.79
C PRO A 201 18.27 -7.28 10.08
N PRO A 202 18.29 -8.37 9.30
CA PRO A 202 19.45 -8.79 8.52
C PRO A 202 19.94 -7.70 7.57
N TRP A 203 21.21 -7.76 7.19
CA TRP A 203 21.80 -6.80 6.26
C TRP A 203 21.10 -6.78 4.88
N ILE A 204 20.60 -7.93 4.42
CA ILE A 204 19.86 -8.06 3.14
C ILE A 204 18.62 -7.17 3.12
N PHE A 205 17.83 -7.17 4.19
CA PHE A 205 16.63 -6.32 4.29
C PHE A 205 16.99 -4.84 4.31
N ARG A 206 18.05 -4.48 5.05
CA ARG A 206 18.55 -3.09 5.05
C ARG A 206 18.98 -2.65 3.66
N PHE A 207 19.72 -3.48 2.93
CA PHE A 207 20.12 -3.18 1.55
C PHE A 207 18.90 -3.06 0.62
N SER A 208 17.95 -4.00 0.75
CA SER A 208 16.74 -4.01 -0.05
C SER A 208 15.91 -2.74 0.11
N TRP A 209 15.67 -2.29 1.33
CA TRP A 209 14.87 -1.08 1.56
C TRP A 209 15.62 0.20 1.18
N THR A 210 16.95 0.25 1.39
CA THR A 210 17.74 1.47 1.15
C THR A 210 18.00 1.73 -0.33
N PHE A 211 18.25 0.67 -1.11
CA PHE A 211 18.71 0.79 -2.50
C PHE A 211 17.80 0.06 -3.48
N LEU A 212 17.50 -1.22 -3.26
CA LEU A 212 16.82 -2.04 -4.26
C LEU A 212 15.37 -1.60 -4.50
N SER A 213 14.60 -1.44 -3.43
CA SER A 213 13.18 -1.04 -3.47
C SER A 213 12.97 0.34 -4.12
N PRO A 214 13.66 1.42 -3.68
CA PRO A 214 13.50 2.72 -4.32
C PRO A 214 14.03 2.73 -5.76
N LEU A 215 15.06 1.94 -6.10
CA LEU A 215 15.56 1.82 -7.46
C LEU A 215 14.52 1.16 -8.38
N ILE A 216 13.94 0.03 -7.98
CA ILE A 216 12.90 -0.66 -8.76
C ILE A 216 11.68 0.24 -8.94
N LEU A 217 11.21 0.88 -7.86
CA LEU A 217 10.07 1.81 -7.94
C LEU A 217 10.37 3.01 -8.86
N CYS A 218 11.57 3.57 -8.78
CA CYS A 218 12.00 4.66 -9.68
C CYS A 218 12.00 4.21 -11.15
N VAL A 219 12.55 3.03 -11.45
CA VAL A 219 12.53 2.46 -12.81
C VAL A 219 11.11 2.25 -13.30
N LEU A 220 10.22 1.70 -12.47
CA LEU A 220 8.81 1.48 -12.83
C LEU A 220 8.06 2.79 -13.09
N VAL A 221 8.28 3.82 -12.26
CA VAL A 221 7.69 5.15 -12.47
C VAL A 221 8.21 5.78 -13.76
N VAL A 222 9.53 5.76 -14.00
CA VAL A 222 10.11 6.30 -15.24
C VAL A 222 9.60 5.54 -16.46
N TYR A 223 9.56 4.20 -16.39
CA TYR A 223 9.00 3.38 -17.45
C TYR A 223 7.54 3.71 -17.73
N GLY A 224 6.71 3.85 -16.69
CA GLY A 224 5.31 4.25 -16.81
C GLY A 224 5.12 5.65 -17.40
N LEU A 225 6.02 6.60 -17.10
CA LEU A 225 6.00 7.95 -17.68
C LEU A 225 6.46 7.98 -19.15
N VAL A 226 7.49 7.21 -19.49
CA VAL A 226 8.01 7.13 -20.87
C VAL A 226 7.03 6.41 -21.78
N MET A 227 6.40 5.33 -21.28
CA MET A 227 5.38 4.57 -22.00
C MET A 227 3.97 5.14 -21.82
N ALA A 228 3.84 6.39 -21.36
CA ALA A 228 2.57 7.10 -21.26
C ALA A 228 2.04 7.49 -22.66
N ALA A 229 1.67 6.48 -23.45
CA ALA A 229 0.86 6.66 -24.65
C ALA A 229 -0.57 7.09 -24.26
N PRO A 230 -1.32 7.76 -25.15
CA PRO A 230 -2.75 8.00 -24.91
C PRO A 230 -3.42 6.67 -24.60
N VAL A 231 -4.17 6.63 -23.49
CA VAL A 231 -4.87 5.41 -23.08
C VAL A 231 -5.79 5.00 -24.22
N MET A 232 -5.70 3.72 -24.62
CA MET A 232 -6.56 3.12 -25.64
C MET A 232 -7.44 2.08 -24.93
N TYR A 233 -8.67 1.92 -25.38
CA TYR A 233 -9.50 0.78 -25.00
C TYR A 233 -9.74 -0.07 -26.26
N ASN A 234 -9.41 -1.36 -26.17
CA ASN A 234 -9.50 -2.32 -27.29
C ASN A 234 -8.71 -1.98 -28.57
N ASN A 235 -7.71 -1.09 -28.52
CA ASN A 235 -6.90 -0.70 -29.69
C ASN A 235 -7.70 -0.12 -30.87
N VAL A 236 -8.94 0.35 -30.66
CA VAL A 236 -9.80 0.85 -31.75
C VAL A 236 -9.76 2.38 -31.86
N GLU A 237 -9.85 3.12 -30.76
CA GLU A 237 -9.74 4.59 -30.78
C GLU A 237 -8.99 5.17 -29.56
N PRO A 238 -8.20 6.24 -29.76
CA PRO A 238 -7.56 6.97 -28.67
C PRO A 238 -8.58 7.74 -27.85
N TYR A 239 -8.39 7.73 -26.54
CA TYR A 239 -9.21 8.54 -25.65
C TYR A 239 -9.11 10.02 -26.06
N PRO A 240 -10.23 10.75 -26.00
CA PRO A 240 -10.23 12.15 -26.36
C PRO A 240 -9.29 12.92 -25.42
N ALA A 241 -8.64 13.97 -25.94
CA ALA A 241 -7.62 14.70 -25.19
C ALA A 241 -8.12 15.27 -23.85
N TRP A 242 -9.42 15.57 -23.73
CA TRP A 242 -10.00 15.99 -22.46
C TRP A 242 -10.00 14.87 -21.40
N ALA A 243 -10.18 13.61 -21.79
CA ALA A 243 -10.19 12.47 -20.87
C ALA A 243 -8.78 12.18 -20.36
N ASN A 244 -7.76 12.26 -21.22
CA ASN A 244 -6.36 12.16 -20.79
C ASN A 244 -5.98 13.28 -19.81
N ARG A 245 -6.42 14.52 -20.07
CA ARG A 245 -6.22 15.64 -19.12
C ARG A 245 -6.91 15.41 -17.79
N LEU A 246 -8.11 14.82 -17.81
CA LEU A 246 -8.87 14.49 -16.62
C LEU A 246 -8.21 13.36 -15.80
N GLY A 247 -7.65 12.35 -16.47
CA GLY A 247 -6.83 11.31 -15.83
C GLY A 247 -5.59 11.88 -15.15
N TRP A 248 -4.83 12.72 -15.84
CA TRP A 248 -3.69 13.44 -15.25
C TRP A 248 -4.09 14.37 -14.10
N PHE A 249 -5.26 14.99 -14.17
CA PHE A 249 -5.79 15.79 -13.06
C PHE A 249 -5.97 14.92 -11.81
N PHE A 250 -6.63 13.76 -11.90
CA PHE A 250 -6.80 12.86 -10.76
C PHE A 250 -5.47 12.29 -10.24
N ALA A 251 -4.56 11.88 -11.12
CA ALA A 251 -3.23 11.42 -10.72
C ALA A 251 -2.45 12.53 -10.00
N SER A 252 -2.48 13.76 -10.53
CA SER A 252 -1.80 14.90 -9.91
C SER A 252 -2.40 15.29 -8.56
N LEU A 253 -3.71 15.11 -8.37
CA LEU A 253 -4.41 15.46 -7.14
C LEU A 253 -3.92 14.65 -5.93
N SER A 254 -3.59 13.37 -6.13
CA SER A 254 -2.98 12.53 -5.08
C SER A 254 -1.48 12.81 -4.94
N MET A 255 -0.76 12.92 -6.06
CA MET A 255 0.69 13.15 -6.08
C MET A 255 1.10 14.50 -5.45
N ILE A 256 0.31 15.57 -5.66
CA ILE A 256 0.63 16.92 -5.17
C ILE A 256 0.52 17.05 -3.65
N GLN A 257 -0.23 16.16 -2.97
CA GLN A 257 -0.36 16.21 -1.51
C GLN A 257 0.99 16.05 -0.81
N ILE A 258 1.87 15.17 -1.32
CA ILE A 258 3.19 14.92 -0.74
C ILE A 258 4.04 16.20 -0.72
N PRO A 259 4.34 16.87 -1.86
CA PRO A 259 5.13 18.10 -1.85
C PRO A 259 4.39 19.26 -1.16
N LEU A 260 3.06 19.33 -1.21
CA LEU A 260 2.29 20.37 -0.53
C LEU A 260 2.47 20.29 0.99
N TRP A 261 2.29 19.11 1.59
CA TRP A 261 2.49 18.93 3.02
C TRP A 261 3.96 19.08 3.43
N ALA A 262 4.91 18.64 2.58
CA ALA A 262 6.32 18.90 2.79
C ALA A 262 6.64 20.41 2.81
N ALA A 263 6.08 21.18 1.88
CA ALA A 263 6.22 22.63 1.85
C ALA A 263 5.60 23.29 3.10
N VAL A 264 4.39 22.90 3.49
CA VAL A 264 3.72 23.39 4.72
C VAL A 264 4.57 23.10 5.96
N ALA A 265 5.15 21.90 6.06
CA ALA A 265 6.03 21.53 7.15
C ALA A 265 7.30 22.40 7.18
N LEU A 266 7.93 22.65 6.02
CA LEU A 266 9.09 23.54 5.90
C LEU A 266 8.73 25.00 6.25
N PHE A 267 7.56 25.49 5.83
CA PHE A 267 7.09 26.83 6.17
C PHE A 267 6.81 26.99 7.67
N ARG A 268 6.27 25.97 8.33
CA ARG A 268 6.08 25.97 9.79
C ARG A 268 7.42 25.88 10.54
N ALA A 269 8.39 25.15 10.01
CA ALA A 269 9.73 24.98 10.56
C ALA A 269 10.74 26.04 10.09
N ARG A 270 10.28 27.20 9.60
CA ARG A 270 11.12 28.24 8.96
C ARG A 270 12.33 28.71 9.79
N LYS A 271 12.27 28.58 11.11
CA LYS A 271 13.37 28.94 12.02
C LYS A 271 14.45 27.86 12.12
N ASN A 272 14.11 26.57 11.98
CA ASN A 272 15.02 25.43 12.05
C ASN A 272 14.61 24.35 11.04
N ILE A 273 15.16 24.40 9.82
CA ILE A 273 14.83 23.43 8.76
C ILE A 273 15.13 21.98 9.21
N ARG A 274 16.12 21.78 10.08
CA ARG A 274 16.44 20.47 10.66
C ARG A 274 15.30 19.89 11.48
N SER A 275 14.49 20.70 12.16
CA SER A 275 13.35 20.20 12.94
C SER A 275 12.21 19.68 12.07
N ALA A 276 12.18 20.01 10.76
CA ALA A 276 11.21 19.45 9.82
C ALA A 276 11.52 17.98 9.46
N PHE A 277 12.78 17.56 9.59
CA PHE A 277 13.24 16.20 9.30
C PHE A 277 13.43 15.34 10.57
N GLU A 278 13.14 15.91 11.74
CA GLU A 278 13.15 15.19 13.00
C GLU A 278 11.74 14.69 13.33
N PRO A 279 11.62 13.46 13.87
CA PRO A 279 10.33 12.95 14.31
C PRO A 279 9.75 13.84 15.42
N THR A 280 8.44 14.02 15.41
CA THR A 280 7.71 14.79 16.43
C THR A 280 8.03 14.28 17.85
N ASP A 281 7.98 15.14 18.86
CA ASP A 281 8.25 14.77 20.27
C ASP A 281 7.33 13.65 20.81
N THR A 282 6.17 13.47 20.18
CA THR A 282 5.20 12.40 20.48
C THR A 282 5.47 11.09 19.72
N TRP A 283 6.53 11.02 18.91
CA TRP A 283 6.89 9.83 18.16
C TRP A 283 7.33 8.68 19.08
N GLY A 284 6.74 7.51 18.85
CA GLY A 284 7.00 6.29 19.60
C GLY A 284 5.71 5.52 19.92
N PRO A 285 5.78 4.48 20.77
CA PRO A 285 4.62 3.69 21.17
C PRO A 285 3.50 4.55 21.76
N ALA A 286 2.24 4.27 21.38
CA ALA A 286 1.09 5.01 21.91
C ALA A 286 0.86 4.77 23.42
N GLU A 287 1.41 3.68 23.98
CA GLU A 287 1.37 3.42 25.42
C GLU A 287 2.50 4.15 26.15
N LYS A 288 2.14 4.92 27.19
CA LYS A 288 3.07 5.77 27.95
C LYS A 288 4.24 5.01 28.57
N LYS A 289 4.02 3.77 29.05
CA LYS A 289 5.08 2.94 29.66
C LYS A 289 6.10 2.48 28.60
N LEU A 290 5.62 1.92 27.49
CA LEU A 290 6.45 1.52 26.35
C LEU A 290 7.19 2.71 25.72
N LEU A 291 6.56 3.89 25.69
CA LEU A 291 7.21 5.13 25.23
C LEU A 291 8.39 5.53 26.12
N GLN A 292 8.28 5.36 27.44
CA GLN A 292 9.39 5.61 28.36
C GLN A 292 10.53 4.61 28.16
N GLU A 293 10.23 3.32 27.98
CA GLU A 293 11.21 2.28 27.66
C GLU A 293 11.89 2.52 26.31
N TYR A 294 11.13 2.91 25.29
CA TYR A 294 11.65 3.31 23.98
C TYR A 294 12.61 4.51 24.10
N ARG A 295 12.22 5.55 24.85
CA ARG A 295 13.09 6.72 25.07
C ARG A 295 14.38 6.35 25.82
N ALA A 296 14.31 5.46 26.80
CA ALA A 296 15.48 4.96 27.53
C ALA A 296 16.42 4.15 26.63
N THR A 297 15.88 3.31 25.73
CA THR A 297 16.70 2.55 24.77
C THR A 297 17.35 3.44 23.70
N VAL A 298 16.64 4.46 23.22
CA VAL A 298 17.18 5.45 22.27
C VAL A 298 18.27 6.31 22.93
N ALA A 299 18.08 6.75 24.18
CA ALA A 299 19.08 7.51 24.94
C ALA A 299 20.38 6.70 25.13
N ASN A 300 20.25 5.45 25.58
CA ASN A 300 21.39 4.52 25.72
C ASN A 300 22.11 4.25 24.38
N SER A 301 21.39 4.22 23.26
CA SER A 301 22.00 4.07 21.94
C SER A 301 22.79 5.31 21.53
N LYS A 302 22.30 6.53 21.82
CA LYS A 302 23.02 7.77 21.55
C LYS A 302 24.30 7.88 22.37
N ASP A 303 24.26 7.51 23.65
CA ASP A 303 25.43 7.54 24.54
C ASP A 303 26.51 6.54 24.10
N ARG A 304 26.14 5.34 23.65
CA ARG A 304 27.11 4.38 23.07
C ARG A 304 27.76 4.91 21.80
N THR A 305 26.98 5.56 20.93
CA THR A 305 27.50 6.11 19.66
C THR A 305 28.45 7.29 19.91
N CYS A 306 28.12 8.16 20.88
CA CYS A 306 28.96 9.28 21.30
C CYS A 306 30.25 8.79 21.96
N ASN A 307 30.18 7.79 22.83
CA ASN A 307 31.35 7.19 23.47
C ASN A 307 32.29 6.47 22.48
N VAL A 308 31.76 5.85 21.43
CA VAL A 308 32.58 5.26 20.35
C VAL A 308 33.22 6.34 19.46
N ALA A 309 32.49 7.41 19.15
CA ALA A 309 33.02 8.55 18.41
C ALA A 309 34.15 9.26 19.20
N LEU A 310 33.99 9.46 20.51
CA LEU A 310 35.03 10.04 21.37
C LEU A 310 36.27 9.14 21.50
N ARG A 311 36.08 7.81 21.56
CA ARG A 311 37.21 6.86 21.59
C ARG A 311 38.00 6.82 20.27
N THR A 312 37.32 6.95 19.14
CA THR A 312 37.98 6.99 17.81
C THR A 312 38.71 8.32 17.58
N VAL A 313 38.15 9.44 18.04
CA VAL A 313 38.86 10.74 18.03
C VAL A 313 40.05 10.74 19.00
N SER A 314 39.91 10.17 20.19
CA SER A 314 41.02 10.03 21.14
C SER A 314 42.13 9.10 20.64
N ALA A 315 41.81 8.05 19.88
CA ALA A 315 42.80 7.14 19.30
C ALA A 315 43.55 7.75 18.10
N ASN A 316 42.89 8.62 17.32
CA ASN A 316 43.52 9.34 16.22
C ASN A 316 44.27 10.60 16.67
N GLY A 317 43.98 11.15 17.86
CA GLY A 317 44.66 12.32 18.44
C GLY A 317 46.00 12.02 19.11
N THR A 318 46.39 10.75 19.25
CA THR A 318 47.67 10.32 19.86
C THR A 318 48.70 9.85 18.83
N ALA A 319 48.46 10.07 17.54
CA ALA A 319 49.35 9.68 16.43
C ALA A 319 49.89 10.88 15.63
N ALA A 320 50.18 11.99 16.31
CA ALA A 320 50.92 13.13 15.77
C ALA A 320 52.14 13.44 16.65
#